data_AF-A0A5D6Y044-F1
#
_entry.id   AF-A0A5D6Y044-F1
#
_cell.length_a   1.000
_cell.length_b   1.000
_cell.length_c   1.000
_cell.angle_alpha   90.00
_cell.angle_beta   90.00
_cell.angle_gamma   90.00
#
_symmetry.space_group_name_H-M   'P 1'
#
loop_
_entity.id
_entity.type
_entity.pdbx_description
1 polymer ?
#
loop_
_entity_poly.entity_id
_entity_poly.type
_entity_poly.pdbx_seq_one_letter_code
_entity_poly.pdbx_strand_id
1 'polypeptide(L)'
;MLFGQDAQARYNEAVRTCRHWLRLRLASLSSEHDSVREMRAHLDAFASKRESIAMSHEDQICLEMNERNLERTGQLARDNERRLSECRRLLLESSPELGEFLQFSRREFAEDLVMFWIAVEEFKTEGRDPKEFRAMAVHIFLTYIKSRRVKVITAVQRKKIKKKITTPGRKLLRHVYDEVQQVVFDVVYNGVYARYLASQEEARAQSLVTSMLGPREPISRLPKTADA
;
A
#
# COMPACT_ATOMS: atom_id res chain seq x y z
N MET A 1 -9.82 13.76 -27.41
CA MET A 1 -10.48 12.46 -27.60
C MET A 1 -11.53 12.42 -28.72
N LEU A 2 -12.44 13.42 -28.86
CA LEU A 2 -13.53 13.37 -29.85
C LEU A 2 -13.08 13.29 -31.34
N PHE A 3 -11.97 13.93 -31.71
CA PHE A 3 -11.50 13.94 -33.11
C PHE A 3 -10.96 12.59 -33.62
N GLY A 4 -10.40 11.74 -32.74
CA GLY A 4 -9.85 10.44 -33.11
C GLY A 4 -10.94 9.38 -33.36
N GLN A 5 -12.03 9.43 -32.59
CA GLN A 5 -13.15 8.51 -32.73
C GLN A 5 -13.97 8.77 -34.00
N ASP A 6 -14.18 10.05 -34.35
CA ASP A 6 -14.83 10.44 -35.61
C ASP A 6 -14.00 9.99 -36.83
N ALA A 7 -12.68 10.21 -36.79
CA ALA A 7 -11.78 9.74 -37.84
C ALA A 7 -11.81 8.20 -37.98
N GLN A 8 -11.78 7.47 -36.86
CA GLN A 8 -11.83 6.01 -36.86
C GLN A 8 -13.14 5.48 -37.46
N ALA A 9 -14.28 6.10 -37.13
CA ALA A 9 -15.58 5.76 -37.69
C ALA A 9 -15.61 5.97 -39.21
N ARG A 10 -15.06 7.09 -39.68
CA ARG A 10 -14.99 7.44 -41.11
C ARG A 10 -14.12 6.47 -41.91
N TYR A 11 -12.95 6.07 -41.38
CA TYR A 11 -12.11 5.07 -42.05
C TYR A 11 -12.71 3.65 -41.99
N ASN A 12 -13.44 3.31 -40.92
CA ASN A 12 -14.20 2.06 -40.86
C ASN A 12 -15.28 2.00 -41.94
N GLU A 13 -16.00 3.10 -42.15
CA GLU A 13 -17.00 3.21 -43.22
C GLU A 13 -16.35 3.16 -44.60
N ALA A 14 -15.26 3.89 -44.82
CA ALA A 14 -14.51 3.87 -46.09
C ALA A 14 -14.02 2.45 -46.45
N VAL A 15 -13.43 1.73 -45.49
CA VAL A 15 -12.99 0.33 -45.69
C VAL A 15 -14.18 -0.58 -46.02
N ARG A 16 -15.33 -0.43 -45.35
CA ARG A 16 -16.54 -1.22 -45.62
C ARG A 16 -17.07 -0.95 -47.03
N THR A 17 -17.16 0.31 -47.42
CA THR A 17 -17.63 0.75 -48.73
C THR A 17 -16.70 0.29 -49.85
N CYS A 18 -15.38 0.49 -49.72
CA CYS A 18 -14.40 0.00 -50.69
C CYS A 18 -14.43 -1.52 -50.84
N ARG A 19 -14.57 -2.28 -49.75
CA ARG A 19 -14.73 -3.75 -49.82
C ARG A 19 -16.02 -4.17 -50.51
N HIS A 20 -17.10 -3.42 -50.33
CA HIS A 20 -18.37 -3.70 -51.01
C HIS A 20 -18.25 -3.49 -52.52
N TRP A 21 -17.73 -2.33 -52.95
CA TRP A 21 -17.54 -2.02 -54.36
C TRP A 21 -16.52 -2.93 -55.05
N LEU A 22 -15.41 -3.27 -54.37
CA LEU A 22 -14.43 -4.21 -54.90
C LEU A 22 -15.06 -5.59 -55.16
N ARG A 23 -15.91 -6.08 -54.24
CA ARG A 23 -16.64 -7.36 -54.42
C ARG A 23 -17.58 -7.31 -55.62
N LEU A 24 -18.37 -6.25 -55.77
CA LEU A 24 -19.27 -6.09 -56.93
C LEU A 24 -18.50 -6.07 -58.25
N ARG A 25 -17.33 -5.40 -58.27
CA ARG A 25 -16.53 -5.24 -59.48
C ARG A 25 -15.79 -6.52 -59.86
N LEU A 26 -15.31 -7.30 -58.88
CA LEU A 26 -14.77 -8.64 -59.11
C LEU A 26 -15.81 -9.63 -59.63
N ALA A 27 -17.11 -9.39 -59.40
CA ALA A 27 -18.18 -10.20 -59.97
C ALA A 27 -18.44 -9.90 -61.47
N SER A 28 -18.01 -8.74 -61.97
CA SER A 28 -18.24 -8.30 -63.36
C SER A 28 -16.98 -8.16 -64.21
N LEU A 29 -15.80 -8.05 -63.59
CA LEU A 29 -14.52 -7.77 -64.25
C LEU A 29 -13.44 -8.75 -63.78
N SER A 30 -12.40 -8.94 -64.61
CA SER A 30 -11.24 -9.76 -64.24
C SER A 30 -10.43 -9.10 -63.11
N SER A 31 -9.66 -9.92 -62.38
CA SER A 31 -8.79 -9.44 -61.29
C SER A 31 -7.70 -8.47 -61.74
N GLU A 32 -7.30 -8.56 -63.02
CA GLU A 32 -6.24 -7.77 -63.62
C GLU A 32 -6.74 -6.47 -64.24
N HIS A 33 -8.05 -6.23 -64.23
CA HIS A 33 -8.63 -5.01 -64.77
C HIS A 33 -8.17 -3.78 -63.96
N ASP A 34 -7.75 -2.71 -64.62
CA ASP A 34 -7.13 -1.54 -63.98
C ASP A 34 -7.99 -0.93 -62.88
N SER A 35 -9.30 -0.82 -63.10
CA SER A 35 -10.24 -0.33 -62.07
C SER A 35 -10.27 -1.21 -60.81
N VAL A 36 -10.15 -2.54 -60.97
CA VAL A 36 -10.07 -3.50 -59.84
C VAL A 36 -8.76 -3.33 -59.08
N ARG A 37 -7.65 -3.11 -59.80
CA ARG A 37 -6.34 -2.83 -59.19
C ARG A 37 -6.34 -1.50 -58.42
N GLU A 38 -6.93 -0.45 -58.98
CA GLU A 38 -7.07 0.85 -58.33
C GLU A 38 -7.93 0.76 -57.06
N MET A 39 -9.06 0.03 -57.11
CA MET A 39 -9.90 -0.18 -55.92
C MET A 39 -9.20 -1.01 -54.83
N ARG A 40 -8.35 -1.97 -55.19
CA ARG A 40 -7.50 -2.69 -54.22
C ARG A 40 -6.52 -1.72 -53.56
N ALA A 41 -5.82 -0.90 -54.33
CA ALA A 41 -4.89 0.09 -53.79
C ALA A 41 -5.58 1.08 -52.83
N HIS A 42 -6.78 1.56 -53.17
CA HIS A 42 -7.57 2.42 -52.28
C HIS A 42 -8.00 1.69 -51.00
N LEU A 43 -8.42 0.44 -51.10
CA LEU A 43 -8.78 -0.37 -49.94
C LEU A 43 -7.57 -0.55 -49.00
N ASP A 44 -6.40 -0.87 -49.54
CA ASP A 44 -5.18 -1.06 -48.76
C ASP A 44 -4.74 0.23 -48.08
N ALA A 45 -4.82 1.37 -48.78
CA ALA A 45 -4.54 2.68 -48.21
C ALA A 45 -5.50 3.03 -47.06
N PHE A 46 -6.80 2.81 -47.22
CA PHE A 46 -7.78 3.04 -46.15
C PHE A 46 -7.61 2.07 -44.97
N ALA A 47 -7.29 0.80 -45.24
CA ALA A 47 -7.04 -0.20 -44.19
C ALA A 47 -5.80 0.16 -43.38
N SER A 48 -4.70 0.52 -44.04
CA SER A 48 -3.47 0.98 -43.41
C SER A 48 -3.70 2.24 -42.57
N LYS A 49 -4.44 3.23 -43.10
CA LYS A 49 -4.71 4.47 -42.36
C LYS A 49 -5.59 4.24 -41.13
N ARG A 50 -6.61 3.37 -41.24
CA ARG A 50 -7.43 2.94 -40.11
C ARG A 50 -6.60 2.27 -39.01
N GLU A 51 -5.66 1.40 -39.38
CA GLU A 51 -4.78 0.71 -38.43
C GLU A 51 -3.84 1.70 -37.74
N SER A 52 -3.26 2.64 -38.48
CA SER A 52 -2.44 3.72 -37.92
C SER A 52 -3.19 4.57 -36.89
N ILE A 53 -4.46 4.90 -37.15
CA ILE A 53 -5.30 5.65 -36.22
C ILE A 53 -5.67 4.81 -35.00
N ALA A 54 -5.99 3.53 -35.19
CA ALA A 54 -6.28 2.60 -34.10
C ALA A 54 -5.07 2.47 -33.15
N MET A 55 -3.88 2.21 -33.70
CA MET A 55 -2.64 2.11 -32.92
C MET A 55 -2.35 3.41 -32.18
N SER A 56 -2.46 4.57 -32.84
CA SER A 56 -2.23 5.86 -32.17
C SER A 56 -3.21 6.12 -31.03
N HIS A 57 -4.46 5.66 -31.15
CA HIS A 57 -5.45 5.78 -30.10
C HIS A 57 -5.15 4.84 -28.92
N GLU A 58 -4.76 3.59 -29.21
CA GLU A 58 -4.33 2.63 -28.20
C GLU A 58 -3.08 3.10 -27.45
N ASP A 59 -2.08 3.63 -28.17
CA ASP A 59 -0.88 4.24 -27.60
C ASP A 59 -1.23 5.39 -26.66
N GLN A 60 -2.16 6.26 -27.06
CA GLN A 60 -2.60 7.37 -26.23
C GLN A 60 -3.30 6.89 -24.95
N ILE A 61 -4.17 5.88 -25.04
CA ILE A 61 -4.78 5.26 -23.84
C ILE A 61 -3.69 4.67 -22.94
N CYS A 62 -2.71 3.98 -23.51
CA CYS A 62 -1.62 3.37 -22.74
C CYS A 62 -0.78 4.43 -22.02
N LEU A 63 -0.45 5.54 -22.69
CA LEU A 63 0.26 6.67 -22.09
C LEU A 63 -0.54 7.30 -20.94
N GLU A 64 -1.83 7.56 -21.13
CA GLU A 64 -2.70 8.11 -20.07
C GLU A 64 -2.83 7.15 -18.87
N MET A 65 -2.94 5.85 -19.13
CA MET A 65 -2.97 4.83 -18.07
C MET A 65 -1.64 4.78 -17.30
N ASN A 66 -0.51 4.86 -18.00
CA ASN A 66 0.81 4.87 -17.38
C ASN A 66 1.03 6.12 -16.53
N GLU A 67 0.61 7.29 -17.01
CA GLU A 67 0.68 8.55 -16.25
C GLU A 67 -0.13 8.45 -14.95
N ARG A 68 -1.39 8.00 -15.02
CA ARG A 68 -2.24 7.79 -13.82
C ARG A 68 -1.64 6.77 -12.86
N ASN A 69 -1.03 5.71 -13.37
CA ASN A 69 -0.37 4.70 -12.55
C ASN A 69 0.89 5.27 -11.87
N LEU A 70 1.66 6.10 -12.56
CA LEU A 70 2.82 6.79 -11.99
C LEU A 70 2.38 7.76 -10.89
N GLU A 71 1.35 8.56 -11.13
CA GLU A 71 0.75 9.46 -10.13
C GLU A 71 0.27 8.70 -8.90
N ARG A 72 -0.50 7.61 -9.09
CA ARG A 72 -0.98 6.77 -7.99
C ARG A 72 0.17 6.18 -7.18
N THR A 73 1.20 5.67 -7.86
CA THR A 73 2.38 5.09 -7.20
C THR A 73 3.16 6.16 -6.42
N GLY A 74 3.32 7.35 -7.02
CA GLY A 74 3.95 8.49 -6.35
C GLY A 74 3.17 8.95 -5.11
N GLN A 75 1.85 8.97 -5.18
CA GLN A 75 1.00 9.31 -4.05
C GLN A 75 1.11 8.28 -2.92
N LEU A 76 1.03 6.99 -3.25
CA LEU A 76 1.22 5.91 -2.28
C LEU A 76 2.59 5.97 -1.60
N ALA A 77 3.66 6.30 -2.34
CA ALA A 77 5.00 6.45 -1.78
C ALA A 77 5.05 7.60 -0.75
N ARG A 78 4.47 8.76 -1.07
CA ARG A 78 4.40 9.91 -0.14
C ARG A 78 3.58 9.60 1.10
N ASP A 79 2.46 8.93 0.95
CA ASP A 79 1.59 8.55 2.07
C ASP A 79 2.29 7.53 2.98
N ASN A 80 3.01 6.56 2.40
CA ASN A 80 3.83 5.62 3.16
C ASN A 80 4.95 6.32 3.92
N GLU A 81 5.66 7.27 3.29
CA GLU A 81 6.72 8.06 3.95
C GLU A 81 6.17 8.88 5.12
N ARG A 82 4.99 9.50 4.96
CA ARG A 82 4.30 10.23 6.03
C ARG A 82 3.96 9.29 7.19
N ARG A 83 3.29 8.17 6.90
CA ARG A 83 2.91 7.16 7.91
C ARG A 83 4.13 6.57 8.63
N LEU A 84 5.23 6.37 7.90
CA LEU A 84 6.49 5.89 8.48
C LEU A 84 7.04 6.90 9.48
N SER A 85 7.04 8.18 9.12
CA SER A 85 7.51 9.28 9.98
C SER A 85 6.63 9.41 11.24
N GLU A 86 5.31 9.31 11.07
CA GLU A 86 4.34 9.32 12.18
C GLU A 86 4.53 8.12 13.12
N CYS A 87 4.72 6.92 12.58
CA CYS A 87 4.99 5.72 13.39
C CYS A 87 6.28 5.88 14.20
N ARG A 88 7.35 6.37 13.59
CA ARG A 88 8.62 6.60 14.30
C ARG A 88 8.46 7.63 15.42
N ARG A 89 7.77 8.75 15.12
CA ARG A 89 7.49 9.78 16.12
C ARG A 89 6.69 9.20 17.29
N LEU A 90 5.61 8.48 17.00
CA LEU A 90 4.76 7.80 17.98
C LEU A 90 5.57 6.91 18.93
N LEU A 91 6.53 6.15 18.40
CA LEU A 91 7.34 5.22 19.22
C LEU A 91 8.47 5.90 20.00
N LEU A 92 8.92 7.08 19.58
CA LEU A 92 10.01 7.83 20.24
C LEU A 92 9.48 8.82 21.28
N GLU A 93 8.25 9.31 21.13
CA GLU A 93 7.64 10.28 22.03
C GLU A 93 6.74 9.58 23.05
N SER A 94 6.97 9.85 24.34
CA SER A 94 6.07 9.47 25.42
C SER A 94 4.78 10.30 25.35
N SER A 95 3.90 9.87 24.46
CA SER A 95 2.66 10.54 24.10
C SER A 95 1.44 9.72 24.52
N PRO A 96 0.27 10.34 24.79
CA PRO A 96 -0.97 9.59 25.04
C PRO A 96 -1.30 8.59 23.93
N GLU A 97 -1.00 8.95 22.68
CA GLU A 97 -1.18 8.12 21.49
C GLU A 97 -0.36 6.83 21.55
N LEU A 98 0.85 6.87 22.14
CA LEU A 98 1.65 5.67 22.37
C LEU A 98 0.95 4.72 23.34
N GLY A 99 0.28 5.26 24.37
CA GLY A 99 -0.51 4.47 25.31
C GLY A 99 -1.68 3.73 24.64
N GLU A 100 -2.41 4.41 23.76
CA GLU A 100 -3.48 3.80 22.95
C GLU A 100 -2.92 2.72 22.01
N PHE A 101 -1.79 3.01 21.34
CA PHE A 101 -1.14 2.05 20.45
C PHE A 101 -0.64 0.82 21.20
N LEU A 102 -0.08 0.97 22.41
CA LEU A 102 0.32 -0.15 23.26
C LEU A 102 -0.89 -0.97 23.71
N GLN A 103 -2.00 -0.33 24.06
CA GLN A 103 -3.23 -1.03 24.42
C GLN A 103 -3.79 -1.84 23.25
N PHE A 104 -3.80 -1.25 22.03
CA PHE A 104 -4.14 -1.96 20.81
C PHE A 104 -3.21 -3.15 20.57
N SER A 105 -1.90 -2.92 20.64
CA SER A 105 -0.87 -3.95 20.43
C SER A 105 -0.99 -5.09 21.43
N ARG A 106 -1.40 -4.83 22.68
CA ARG A 106 -1.66 -5.85 23.69
C ARG A 106 -2.82 -6.76 23.29
N ARG A 107 -3.91 -6.19 22.76
CA ARG A 107 -5.07 -6.95 22.26
C ARG A 107 -4.69 -7.86 21.08
N GLU A 108 -3.73 -7.43 20.27
CA GLU A 108 -3.19 -8.21 19.16
C GLU A 108 -2.00 -9.13 19.53
N PHE A 109 -1.69 -9.29 20.82
CA PHE A 109 -0.53 -10.08 21.29
C PHE A 109 0.81 -9.63 20.67
N ALA A 110 0.91 -8.34 20.34
CA ALA A 110 2.05 -7.71 19.67
C ALA A 110 2.78 -6.68 20.54
N GLU A 111 2.32 -6.42 21.77
CA GLU A 111 2.93 -5.44 22.69
C GLU A 111 4.43 -5.70 22.92
N ASP A 112 4.85 -6.96 23.07
CA ASP A 112 6.26 -7.31 23.24
C ASP A 112 7.14 -6.89 22.05
N LEU A 113 6.59 -6.79 20.83
CA LEU A 113 7.30 -6.28 19.65
C LEU A 113 7.58 -4.78 19.79
N VAL A 114 6.55 -4.02 20.17
CA VAL A 114 6.62 -2.57 20.34
C VAL A 114 7.55 -2.22 21.49
N MET A 115 7.37 -2.86 22.65
CA MET A 115 8.19 -2.64 23.84
C MET A 115 9.65 -3.03 23.62
N PHE A 116 9.93 -4.10 22.86
CA PHE A 116 11.30 -4.43 22.48
C PHE A 116 11.93 -3.31 21.65
N TRP A 117 11.22 -2.79 20.65
CA TRP A 117 11.74 -1.73 19.80
C TRP A 117 12.10 -0.48 20.60
N ILE A 118 11.19 -0.06 21.50
CA ILE A 118 11.39 1.10 22.40
C ILE A 118 12.59 0.87 23.32
N ALA A 119 12.68 -0.30 23.96
CA ALA A 119 13.80 -0.63 24.84
C ALA A 119 15.16 -0.60 24.11
N VAL A 120 15.19 -0.93 22.82
CA VAL A 120 16.41 -0.82 22.01
C VAL A 120 16.75 0.65 21.71
N GLU A 121 15.78 1.52 21.44
CA GLU A 121 16.03 2.95 21.27
C GLU A 121 16.56 3.60 22.56
N GLU A 122 15.93 3.31 23.70
CA GLU A 122 16.42 3.75 25.03
C GLU A 122 17.84 3.25 25.34
N PHE A 123 18.18 2.06 24.81
CA PHE A 123 19.52 1.49 24.94
C PHE A 123 20.57 2.26 24.17
N LYS A 124 20.21 2.85 23.03
CA LYS A 124 21.16 3.61 22.19
C LYS A 124 21.53 4.96 22.79
N THR A 125 20.69 5.54 23.66
CA THR A 125 20.91 6.85 24.29
C THR A 125 22.30 6.99 24.93
N GLU A 126 22.95 8.13 24.68
CA GLU A 126 24.28 8.45 25.19
C GLU A 126 24.31 8.80 26.68
N GLY A 127 25.50 8.97 27.26
CA GLY A 127 25.67 9.46 28.64
C GLY A 127 25.57 8.43 29.77
N ARG A 128 25.30 7.15 29.48
CA ARG A 128 25.23 6.09 30.50
C ARG A 128 26.60 5.55 30.92
N ASP A 129 26.72 5.17 32.19
CA ASP A 129 27.88 4.46 32.72
C ASP A 129 28.09 3.10 32.01
N PRO A 130 29.33 2.66 31.73
CA PRO A 130 29.59 1.40 31.04
C PRO A 130 28.97 0.15 31.71
N LYS A 131 28.85 0.11 33.04
CA LYS A 131 28.22 -1.00 33.76
C LYS A 131 26.72 -0.99 33.55
N GLU A 132 26.07 0.17 33.68
CA GLU A 132 24.64 0.36 33.42
C GLU A 132 24.29 0.03 31.97
N PHE A 133 25.08 0.53 31.02
CA PHE A 133 24.92 0.25 29.60
C PHE A 133 24.95 -1.25 29.29
N ARG A 134 25.90 -1.99 29.90
CA ARG A 134 25.98 -3.45 29.73
C ARG A 134 24.84 -4.17 30.47
N ALA A 135 24.45 -3.72 31.66
CA ALA A 135 23.32 -4.29 32.40
C ALA A 135 22.02 -4.16 31.59
N MET A 136 21.76 -3.00 30.99
CA MET A 136 20.60 -2.76 30.13
C MET A 136 20.62 -3.65 28.88
N ALA A 137 21.78 -3.81 28.23
CA ALA A 137 21.89 -4.75 27.12
C ALA A 137 21.53 -6.18 27.52
N VAL A 138 22.05 -6.65 28.66
CA VAL A 138 21.74 -7.99 29.17
C VAL A 138 20.26 -8.10 29.53
N HIS A 139 19.66 -7.07 30.14
CA HIS A 139 18.25 -7.03 30.47
C HIS A 139 17.37 -7.19 29.21
N ILE A 140 17.59 -6.40 28.16
CA ILE A 140 16.87 -6.52 26.88
C ILE A 140 16.97 -7.93 26.31
N PHE A 141 18.19 -8.50 26.31
CA PHE A 141 18.41 -9.85 25.85
C PHE A 141 17.63 -10.89 26.66
N LEU A 142 17.64 -10.80 27.99
CA LEU A 142 16.94 -11.76 28.85
C LEU A 142 15.42 -11.62 28.71
N THR A 143 14.92 -10.39 28.72
CA THR A 143 13.49 -10.06 28.74
C THR A 143 12.79 -10.41 27.43
N TYR A 144 13.36 -10.08 26.27
CA TYR A 144 12.67 -10.25 24.98
C TYR A 144 13.21 -11.40 24.14
N ILE A 145 14.52 -11.60 24.15
CA ILE A 145 15.22 -12.46 23.19
C ILE A 145 15.34 -13.89 23.73
N LYS A 146 15.87 -14.05 24.95
CA LYS A 146 16.07 -15.36 25.59
C LYS A 146 14.73 -16.00 25.96
N SER A 147 13.80 -15.21 26.48
CA SER A 147 12.43 -15.60 26.84
C SER A 147 11.55 -15.97 25.63
N ARG A 148 11.99 -15.64 24.40
CA ARG A 148 11.24 -15.84 23.14
C ARG A 148 9.92 -15.09 23.05
N ARG A 149 9.79 -13.96 23.78
CA ARG A 149 8.64 -13.05 23.63
C ARG A 149 8.54 -12.46 22.23
N VAL A 150 9.69 -12.11 21.63
CA VAL A 150 9.78 -11.64 20.24
C VAL A 150 10.11 -12.81 19.31
N LYS A 151 9.09 -13.42 18.72
CA LYS A 151 9.22 -14.66 17.92
C LYS A 151 9.93 -14.49 16.58
N VAL A 152 9.93 -13.28 16.02
CA VAL A 152 10.55 -12.96 14.73
C VAL A 152 12.08 -12.98 14.77
N ILE A 153 12.68 -12.94 15.96
CA ILE A 153 14.13 -13.07 16.13
C ILE A 153 14.54 -14.53 16.03
N THR A 154 15.44 -14.85 15.10
CA THR A 154 15.86 -16.23 14.81
C THR A 154 16.89 -16.77 15.83
N ALA A 155 17.03 -18.10 15.92
CA ALA A 155 18.03 -18.73 16.78
C ALA A 155 19.47 -18.28 16.47
N VAL A 156 19.78 -18.01 15.19
CA VAL A 156 21.09 -17.51 14.75
C VAL A 156 21.34 -16.10 15.29
N GLN A 157 20.37 -15.20 15.13
CA GLN A 157 20.46 -13.84 15.68
C GLN A 157 20.60 -13.84 17.20
N ARG A 158 19.84 -14.69 17.91
CA ARG A 158 19.97 -14.86 19.37
C ARG A 158 21.40 -15.26 19.77
N LYS A 159 21.99 -16.23 19.09
CA LYS A 159 23.37 -16.68 19.34
C LYS A 159 24.38 -15.56 19.06
N LYS A 160 24.23 -14.84 17.95
CA LYS A 160 25.09 -13.71 17.55
C LYS A 160 25.07 -12.59 18.59
N ILE A 161 23.88 -12.17 19.03
CA ILE A 161 23.71 -11.15 20.07
C ILE A 161 24.29 -11.62 21.40
N LYS A 162 23.97 -12.86 21.84
CA LYS A 162 24.50 -13.43 23.08
C LYS A 162 26.03 -13.34 23.11
N LYS A 163 26.69 -13.76 22.02
CA LYS A 163 28.16 -13.67 21.90
C LYS A 163 28.65 -12.23 22.07
N LYS A 164 28.02 -11.25 21.40
CA LYS A 164 28.41 -9.84 21.47
C LYS A 164 28.27 -9.26 22.89
N ILE A 165 27.20 -9.57 23.62
CA ILE A 165 26.95 -9.00 24.96
C ILE A 165 27.79 -9.67 26.07
N THR A 166 28.12 -10.97 25.93
CA THR A 166 28.85 -11.73 26.96
C THR A 166 30.36 -11.85 26.74
N THR A 167 30.91 -11.37 25.62
CA THR A 167 32.37 -11.46 25.38
C THR A 167 33.13 -10.57 26.36
N PRO A 168 33.97 -11.13 27.27
CA PRO A 168 34.77 -10.34 28.20
C PRO A 168 35.78 -9.46 27.46
N GLY A 169 36.09 -8.28 28.01
CA GLY A 169 37.12 -7.37 27.47
C GLY A 169 36.75 -6.65 26.16
N ARG A 170 35.69 -7.05 25.45
CA ARG A 170 35.21 -6.31 24.27
C ARG A 170 34.31 -5.14 24.69
N LYS A 171 34.56 -3.97 24.08
CA LYS A 171 33.64 -2.83 24.12
C LYS A 171 32.29 -3.25 23.52
N LEU A 172 31.22 -3.07 24.29
CA LEU A 172 29.86 -3.27 23.80
C LEU A 172 29.49 -2.11 22.86
N LEU A 173 28.89 -2.43 21.73
CA LEU A 173 28.52 -1.44 20.71
C LEU A 173 27.02 -1.10 20.82
N ARG A 174 26.67 0.17 20.60
CA ARG A 174 25.28 0.65 20.62
C ARG A 174 24.40 0.03 19.53
N HIS A 175 25.01 -0.38 18.42
CA HIS A 175 24.35 -1.06 17.31
C HIS A 175 24.26 -2.59 17.47
N VAL A 176 24.39 -3.13 18.70
CA VAL A 176 24.34 -4.58 18.93
C VAL A 176 23.00 -5.20 18.52
N TYR A 177 21.93 -4.41 18.58
CA TYR A 177 20.55 -4.82 18.31
C TYR A 177 19.99 -4.37 16.95
N ASP A 178 20.69 -3.52 16.18
CA ASP A 178 20.14 -2.87 14.97
C ASP A 178 19.51 -3.85 13.97
N GLU A 179 20.18 -4.97 13.69
CA GLU A 179 19.68 -5.99 12.76
C GLU A 179 18.33 -6.57 13.20
N VAL A 180 18.19 -6.91 14.49
CA VAL A 180 16.93 -7.48 15.00
C VAL A 180 15.88 -6.42 15.26
N GLN A 181 16.30 -5.19 15.58
CA GLN A 181 15.39 -4.08 15.76
C GLN A 181 14.73 -3.68 14.44
N GLN A 182 15.48 -3.67 13.33
CA GLN A 182 14.91 -3.41 12.00
C GLN A 182 13.87 -4.47 11.64
N VAL A 183 14.18 -5.76 11.83
CA VAL A 183 13.22 -6.86 11.59
C VAL A 183 11.95 -6.70 12.43
N VAL A 184 12.09 -6.33 13.71
CA VAL A 184 10.93 -6.09 14.57
C VAL A 184 10.14 -4.85 14.11
N PHE A 185 10.83 -3.78 13.75
CA PHE A 185 10.20 -2.56 13.24
C PHE A 185 9.38 -2.84 11.99
N ASP A 186 9.89 -3.62 11.04
CA ASP A 186 9.16 -3.96 9.82
C ASP A 186 7.86 -4.70 10.12
N VAL A 187 7.85 -5.58 11.13
CA VAL A 187 6.66 -6.31 11.57
C VAL A 187 5.68 -5.40 12.30
N VAL A 188 6.19 -4.49 13.14
CA VAL A 188 5.37 -3.49 13.83
C VAL A 188 4.73 -2.56 12.81
N TYR A 189 5.51 -1.97 11.90
CA TYR A 189 5.06 -0.98 10.93
C TYR A 189 4.09 -1.57 9.90
N ASN A 190 4.50 -2.64 9.19
CA ASN A 190 3.68 -3.21 8.11
C ASN A 190 2.52 -4.06 8.63
N GLY A 191 2.57 -4.51 9.89
CA GLY A 191 1.56 -5.37 10.49
C GLY A 191 0.69 -4.65 11.51
N VAL A 192 1.26 -4.39 12.68
CA VAL A 192 0.52 -3.91 13.87
C VAL A 192 0.03 -2.48 13.67
N TYR A 193 0.91 -1.59 13.22
CA TYR A 193 0.62 -0.18 13.01
C TYR A 193 -0.37 0.03 11.85
N ALA A 194 -0.22 -0.72 10.76
CA ALA A 194 -1.19 -0.71 9.65
C ALA A 194 -2.62 -1.06 10.12
N ARG A 195 -2.78 -2.11 10.95
CA ARG A 195 -4.08 -2.47 11.52
C ARG A 195 -4.58 -1.48 12.57
N TYR A 196 -3.67 -0.90 13.34
CA TYR A 196 -4.01 0.18 14.27
C TYR A 196 -4.63 1.38 13.54
N LEU A 197 -4.01 1.83 12.44
CA LEU A 197 -4.53 2.93 11.63
C LEU A 197 -5.93 2.59 11.05
N ALA A 198 -6.12 1.39 10.52
CA ALA A 198 -7.42 0.94 10.04
C ALA A 198 -8.49 0.98 11.15
N SER A 199 -8.15 0.52 12.35
CA SER A 199 -9.09 0.56 13.49
C SER A 199 -9.45 1.99 13.91
N GLN A 200 -8.51 2.94 13.80
CA GLN A 200 -8.74 4.35 14.09
C GLN A 200 -9.63 5.01 13.03
N GLU A 201 -9.44 4.67 11.76
CA GLU A 201 -10.29 5.13 10.65
C GLU A 201 -11.74 4.62 10.81
N GLU A 202 -11.91 3.34 11.16
CA GLU A 202 -13.22 2.74 11.44
C GLU A 202 -13.91 3.40 12.64
N ALA A 203 -13.20 3.61 13.75
CA ALA A 203 -13.74 4.26 14.93
C ALA A 203 -14.19 5.70 14.64
N ARG A 204 -13.40 6.46 13.85
CA ARG A 204 -13.76 7.82 13.42
C ARG A 204 -14.99 7.83 12.53
N ALA A 205 -15.09 6.90 11.58
CA ALA A 205 -16.26 6.76 10.72
C ALA A 205 -17.54 6.45 11.53
N GLN A 206 -17.45 5.54 12.51
CA GLN A 206 -18.58 5.20 13.39
C GLN A 206 -19.02 6.38 14.26
N SER A 207 -18.06 7.17 14.77
CA SER A 207 -18.37 8.39 15.53
C SER A 207 -19.11 9.44 14.69
N LEU A 208 -18.71 9.62 13.43
CA LEU A 208 -19.40 10.52 12.48
C LEU A 208 -20.83 10.05 12.22
N VAL A 209 -21.03 8.76 11.94
CA VAL A 209 -22.37 8.18 11.72
C VAL A 209 -23.25 8.34 12.96
N THR A 210 -22.71 8.11 14.16
CA THR A 210 -23.43 8.24 15.42
C THR A 210 -23.84 9.70 15.69
N SER A 211 -22.96 10.66 15.40
CA SER A 211 -23.25 12.09 15.52
C SER A 211 -24.35 12.57 14.55
N MET A 212 -24.44 11.96 13.36
CA MET A 212 -25.47 12.29 12.36
C MET A 212 -26.85 11.69 12.68
N LEU A 213 -26.91 10.62 13.47
CA LEU A 213 -28.17 9.92 13.78
C LEU A 213 -28.94 10.48 14.98
N GLY A 214 -28.37 11.44 15.74
CA GLY A 214 -29.02 12.08 16.89
C GLY A 214 -29.38 11.12 18.04
N PRO A 215 -29.67 11.61 19.25
CA PRO A 215 -30.18 10.76 20.32
C PRO A 215 -31.56 10.20 19.93
N ARG A 216 -31.68 8.87 19.83
CA ARG A 216 -33.00 8.22 19.73
C ARG A 216 -33.79 8.57 21.00
N GLU A 217 -34.86 9.34 20.86
CA GLU A 217 -35.79 9.57 21.96
C GLU A 217 -36.31 8.22 22.47
N PRO A 218 -36.30 7.98 23.79
CA PRO A 218 -36.88 6.78 24.35
C PRO A 218 -38.39 6.79 24.09
N ILE A 219 -38.89 5.75 23.42
CA ILE A 219 -40.32 5.52 23.20
C ILE A 219 -40.99 5.51 24.58
N SER A 220 -41.73 6.58 24.87
CA SER A 220 -42.54 6.71 26.08
C SER A 220 -43.56 5.58 26.09
N ARG A 221 -43.55 4.80 27.19
CA ARG A 221 -44.51 3.72 27.42
C ARG A 221 -45.91 4.31 27.43
N LEU A 222 -46.77 3.82 26.55
CA LEU A 222 -48.21 4.07 26.55
C LEU A 222 -48.81 3.81 27.95
N PRO A 223 -49.75 4.65 28.41
CA PRO A 223 -50.38 4.46 29.71
C PRO A 223 -51.23 3.19 29.69
N LYS A 224 -51.05 2.35 30.72
CA LYS A 224 -51.97 1.25 31.01
C LYS A 224 -53.34 1.86 31.31
N THR A 225 -54.32 1.58 30.45
CA THR A 225 -55.73 1.77 30.78
C THR A 225 -56.03 0.88 31.98
N ALA A 226 -56.40 1.52 33.08
CA ALA A 226 -57.12 0.89 34.17
C ALA A 226 -58.51 0.54 33.63
N ASP A 227 -58.96 -0.69 33.87
CA ASP A 227 -60.39 -0.98 33.95
C ASP A 227 -60.64 -1.88 35.16
N ALA A 228 -61.71 -1.48 35.84
CA ALA A 228 -62.29 -2.02 37.06
C ALA A 228 -63.17 -3.25 36.80
#